data_AF-A0A2D5ZGK8-F1
#
_entry.id   AF-A0A2D5ZGK8-F1
#
_cell.length_a   1.000
_cell.length_b   1.000
_cell.length_c   1.000
_cell.angle_alpha   90.00
_cell.angle_beta   90.00
_cell.angle_gamma   90.00
#
_symmetry.space_group_name_H-M   'P 1'
#
loop_
_entity.id
_entity.type
_entity.pdbx_description
1 polymer ?
#
loop_
_entity_poly.entity_id
_entity_poly.type
_entity_poly.pdbx_seq_one_letter_code
_entity_poly.pdbx_strand_id
1 'polypeptide(L)'
;MSIDACIAHAIHSDLDILEVLPELKGMPVESLEPYIENYILTVQQELRGVIVSNGDRFLRAKDAAGLCATCMESGIGIPPKMLLRMCQTILQLSTIDARFILDTEEGTSLFYVKMGVNLKETAEA
;
A
#
# COMPACT_ATOMS: atom_id res chain seq x y z
N MET A 1 -9.61 -4.17 4.50
CA MET A 1 -9.11 -4.92 3.33
C MET A 1 -8.07 -5.95 3.79
N SER A 2 -7.78 -7.00 3.00
CA SER A 2 -6.61 -7.86 3.29
C SER A 2 -5.32 -7.09 3.03
N ILE A 3 -4.22 -7.45 3.72
CA ILE A 3 -2.91 -6.83 3.53
C ILE A 3 -2.47 -6.91 2.06
N ASP A 4 -2.76 -8.04 1.40
CA ASP A 4 -2.44 -8.25 -0.02
C ASP A 4 -3.14 -7.22 -0.93
N ALA A 5 -4.39 -6.86 -0.63
CA ALA A 5 -5.12 -5.85 -1.38
C ALA A 5 -4.60 -4.42 -1.11
N CYS A 6 -4.19 -4.12 0.14
CA CYS A 6 -3.57 -2.84 0.47
C CYS A 6 -2.21 -2.67 -0.24
N ILE A 7 -1.39 -3.72 -0.27
CA ILE A 7 -0.09 -3.71 -0.97
C ILE A 7 -0.30 -3.55 -2.47
N ALA A 8 -1.22 -4.31 -3.08
CA ALA A 8 -1.51 -4.21 -4.51
C ALA A 8 -1.97 -2.79 -4.90
N HIS A 9 -2.82 -2.17 -4.09
CA HIS A 9 -3.25 -0.79 -4.33
C HIS A 9 -2.11 0.21 -4.20
N ALA A 10 -1.28 0.09 -3.16
CA ALA A 10 -0.12 0.97 -2.98
C ALA A 10 0.89 0.83 -4.13
N ILE A 11 1.13 -0.38 -4.63
CA ILE A 11 1.95 -0.59 -5.82
C ILE A 11 1.31 0.12 -7.02
N HIS A 12 0.02 -0.08 -7.26
CA HIS A 12 -0.64 0.52 -8.41
C HIS A 12 -0.68 2.06 -8.37
N SER A 13 -0.83 2.65 -7.18
CA SER A 13 -0.99 4.10 -7.03
C SER A 13 0.33 4.86 -6.83
N ASP A 14 1.32 4.25 -6.17
CA ASP A 14 2.53 4.95 -5.75
C ASP A 14 3.81 4.46 -6.45
N LEU A 15 3.81 3.29 -7.11
CA LEU A 15 5.00 2.78 -7.80
C LEU A 15 5.18 3.43 -9.17
N ASP A 16 6.21 4.27 -9.30
CA ASP A 16 6.73 4.71 -10.59
C ASP A 16 7.73 3.70 -11.14
N ILE A 17 7.25 2.82 -12.01
CA ILE A 17 8.03 1.75 -12.64
C ILE A 17 9.19 2.31 -13.50
N LEU A 18 9.05 3.49 -14.09
CA LEU A 18 10.10 4.08 -14.93
C LEU A 18 11.24 4.69 -14.12
N GLU A 19 10.93 5.16 -12.91
CA GLU A 19 11.94 5.63 -11.94
C GLU A 19 12.72 4.45 -11.37
N VAL A 20 12.04 3.34 -11.10
CA VAL A 20 12.65 2.14 -10.50
C VAL A 20 13.42 1.30 -11.51
N LEU A 21 12.91 1.16 -12.73
CA LEU A 21 13.50 0.36 -13.79
C LEU A 21 13.82 1.25 -15.01
N PRO A 22 14.90 2.06 -14.95
CA PRO A 22 15.29 2.93 -16.06
C PRO A 22 15.65 2.16 -17.34
N GLU A 23 16.04 0.90 -17.19
CA GLU A 23 16.38 -0.05 -18.28
C GLU A 23 15.19 -0.38 -19.20
N LEU A 24 13.94 -0.18 -18.76
CA LEU A 24 12.75 -0.39 -19.57
C LEU A 24 12.74 0.47 -20.84
N LYS A 25 13.38 1.64 -20.82
CA LYS A 25 13.38 2.60 -21.95
C LYS A 25 14.09 2.06 -23.20
N GLY A 26 14.91 1.02 -23.07
CA GLY A 26 15.64 0.40 -24.17
C GLY A 26 15.13 -0.98 -24.58
N MET A 27 14.09 -1.51 -23.91
CA MET A 27 13.62 -2.86 -24.17
C MET A 27 12.60 -2.96 -25.30
N PRO A 28 12.58 -4.09 -26.03
CA PRO A 28 11.53 -4.38 -27.00
C PRO A 28 10.18 -4.54 -26.30
N VAL A 29 9.12 -4.01 -26.93
CA VAL A 29 7.75 -3.98 -26.39
C VAL A 29 7.25 -5.37 -26.00
N GLU A 30 7.63 -6.39 -26.76
CA GLU A 30 7.24 -7.79 -26.53
C GLU A 30 7.76 -8.35 -25.19
N SER A 31 8.87 -7.80 -24.68
CA SER A 31 9.48 -8.23 -23.40
C SER A 31 9.12 -7.31 -22.23
N LEU A 32 8.49 -6.17 -22.49
CA LEU A 32 8.18 -5.15 -21.49
C LEU A 32 7.12 -5.63 -20.50
N GLU A 33 5.97 -6.11 -21.00
CA GLU A 33 4.88 -6.63 -20.17
C GLU A 33 5.33 -7.75 -19.21
N PRO A 34 5.95 -8.85 -19.68
CA PRO A 34 6.35 -9.93 -18.77
C PRO A 34 7.43 -9.50 -17.79
N TYR A 35 8.30 -8.54 -18.15
CA TYR A 35 9.31 -8.03 -17.22
C TYR A 35 8.69 -7.22 -16.08
N ILE A 36 7.77 -6.30 -16.43
CA ILE A 36 7.05 -5.47 -15.46
C ILE A 36 6.19 -6.35 -14.53
N GLU A 37 5.48 -7.33 -15.09
CA GLU A 37 4.64 -8.23 -14.32
C GLU A 37 5.46 -9.03 -13.28
N ASN A 38 6.58 -9.62 -13.72
CA ASN A 38 7.48 -10.35 -12.81
C ASN A 38 8.05 -9.43 -11.72
N TYR A 39 8.39 -8.19 -12.07
CA TYR A 39 8.88 -7.21 -11.10
C TYR A 39 7.83 -6.87 -10.05
N ILE A 40 6.60 -6.55 -10.48
CA ILE A 40 5.47 -6.24 -9.58
C ILE A 40 5.18 -7.41 -8.64
N LEU A 41 5.14 -8.64 -9.17
CA LEU A 41 4.92 -9.84 -8.37
C LEU A 41 6.00 -10.05 -7.32
N THR A 42 7.27 -9.82 -7.68
CA THR A 42 8.41 -9.93 -6.77
C THR A 42 8.29 -8.91 -5.64
N VAL A 43 8.07 -7.64 -5.98
CA VAL A 43 7.88 -6.56 -5.00
C VAL A 43 6.71 -6.84 -4.06
N GLN A 44 5.58 -7.31 -4.59
CA GLN A 44 4.41 -7.65 -3.79
C GLN A 44 4.71 -8.77 -2.80
N GLN A 45 5.43 -9.81 -3.22
CA GLN A 45 5.83 -10.92 -2.34
C GLN A 45 6.82 -10.49 -1.27
N GLU A 46 7.81 -9.67 -1.62
CA GLU A 46 8.80 -9.13 -0.68
C GLU A 46 8.14 -8.24 0.37
N LEU A 47 7.33 -7.26 -0.05
CA LEU A 47 6.59 -6.39 0.85
C LEU A 47 5.68 -7.20 1.77
N ARG A 48 4.94 -8.16 1.22
CA ARG A 48 4.09 -9.05 2.02
C ARG A 48 4.91 -9.82 3.05
N GLY A 49 6.04 -10.40 2.65
CA GLY A 49 6.92 -11.14 3.53
C GLY A 49 7.41 -10.30 4.72
N VAL A 50 7.87 -9.08 4.45
CA VAL A 50 8.35 -8.16 5.49
C VAL A 50 7.21 -7.67 6.38
N ILE A 51 6.07 -7.30 5.80
CA ILE A 51 4.92 -6.78 6.55
C ILE A 51 4.34 -7.85 7.49
N VAL A 52 4.22 -9.10 7.02
CA VAL A 52 3.69 -10.21 7.83
C VAL A 52 4.67 -10.64 8.91
N SER A 53 5.98 -10.63 8.63
CA SER A 53 7.00 -11.08 9.60
C SER A 53 7.29 -10.04 10.69
N ASN A 54 7.51 -8.77 10.28
CA ASN A 54 8.03 -7.72 11.17
C ASN A 54 7.20 -6.42 11.15
N GLY A 55 6.23 -6.32 10.24
CA GLY A 55 5.43 -5.11 10.02
C GLY A 55 4.23 -4.92 10.95
N ASP A 56 3.70 -5.99 11.55
CA ASP A 56 2.45 -5.92 12.35
C ASP A 56 2.54 -4.89 13.49
N ARG A 57 3.70 -4.77 14.14
CA ARG A 57 3.94 -3.78 15.20
C ARG A 57 3.80 -2.34 14.68
N PHE A 58 4.27 -2.07 13.47
CA PHE A 58 4.24 -0.74 12.86
C PHE A 58 2.86 -0.42 12.29
N LEU A 59 2.17 -1.42 11.75
CA LEU A 59 0.77 -1.29 11.34
C LEU A 59 -0.12 -0.88 12.52
N ARG A 60 0.03 -1.55 13.67
CA ARG A 60 -0.70 -1.20 14.90
C ARG A 60 -0.31 0.16 15.46
N ALA A 61 0.97 0.51 15.39
CA ALA A 61 1.47 1.81 15.84
C ALA A 61 1.16 2.96 14.86
N LYS A 62 0.61 2.67 13.68
CA LYS A 62 0.40 3.62 12.57
C LYS A 62 1.69 4.34 12.16
N ASP A 63 2.82 3.64 12.24
CA ASP A 63 4.14 4.19 11.98
C ASP A 63 4.62 3.84 10.57
N ALA A 64 4.37 4.75 9.63
CA ALA A 64 4.79 4.58 8.24
C ALA A 64 6.31 4.61 8.07
N ALA A 65 7.01 5.40 8.89
CA ALA A 65 8.45 5.54 8.81
C ALA A 65 9.16 4.30 9.35
N GLY A 66 8.66 3.73 10.45
CA GLY A 66 9.17 2.46 10.99
C GLY A 66 8.91 1.27 10.07
N LEU A 67 7.73 1.23 9.40
CA LEU A 67 7.46 0.23 8.38
C LEU A 67 8.41 0.38 7.18
N CYS A 68 8.61 1.61 6.72
CA CYS A 68 9.54 1.93 5.63
C CYS A 68 10.98 1.52 5.97
N ALA A 69 11.46 1.82 7.18
CA ALA A 69 12.80 1.45 7.63
C ALA A 69 12.99 -0.08 7.63
N THR A 70 12.00 -0.83 8.09
CA THR A 70 12.05 -2.29 8.12
C THR A 70 12.07 -2.90 6.72
N CYS A 71 11.29 -2.34 5.81
CA CYS A 71 11.30 -2.70 4.39
C CYS A 71 12.65 -2.40 3.72
N MET A 72 13.27 -1.27 4.06
CA MET A 72 14.60 -0.92 3.56
C MET A 72 15.69 -1.84 4.11
N GLU A 73 15.66 -2.15 5.42
CA GLU A 73 16.59 -3.09 6.06
C GLU A 73 16.50 -4.49 5.47
N SER A 74 15.31 -4.88 4.99
CA SER A 74 15.08 -6.17 4.32
C SER A 74 15.57 -6.19 2.87
N GLY A 75 16.06 -5.07 2.33
CA GLY A 75 16.66 -5.00 1.00
C GLY A 75 15.69 -4.72 -0.15
N ILE A 76 14.49 -4.18 0.11
CA ILE A 76 13.52 -3.89 -0.96
C ILE A 76 14.09 -2.80 -1.89
N GLY A 77 14.20 -3.14 -3.18
CA GLY A 77 14.86 -2.34 -4.22
C GLY A 77 14.08 -1.12 -4.71
N ILE A 78 13.29 -0.47 -3.85
CA ILE A 78 12.46 0.70 -4.20
C ILE A 78 13.09 1.96 -3.59
N PRO A 79 13.12 3.10 -4.31
CA PRO A 79 13.56 4.38 -3.77
C PRO A 79 12.86 4.74 -2.45
N PRO A 80 13.60 5.20 -1.42
CA PRO A 80 13.06 5.43 -0.07
C PRO A 80 11.84 6.37 -0.02
N LYS A 81 11.83 7.41 -0.85
CA LYS A 81 10.70 8.36 -0.92
C LYS A 81 9.41 7.68 -1.40
N MET A 82 9.54 6.76 -2.34
CA MET A 82 8.42 6.05 -2.94
C MET A 82 7.94 4.93 -2.03
N LEU A 83 8.88 4.20 -1.43
CA LEU A 83 8.58 3.17 -0.43
C LEU A 83 7.85 3.78 0.79
N LEU A 84 8.23 4.98 1.23
CA LEU A 84 7.54 5.69 2.30
C LEU A 84 6.08 6.02 1.93
N ARG A 85 5.83 6.51 0.70
CA ARG A 85 4.46 6.77 0.21
C ARG A 85 3.64 5.49 0.18
N MET A 86 4.19 4.41 -0.37
CA MET A 86 3.53 3.10 -0.38
C MET A 86 3.17 2.64 1.04
N CYS A 87 4.10 2.77 2.00
CA CYS A 87 3.85 2.42 3.40
C CYS A 87 2.76 3.29 4.04
N GLN A 88 2.70 4.58 3.71
CA GLN A 88 1.61 5.48 4.14
C GLN A 88 0.27 5.04 3.55
N THR A 89 0.21 4.72 2.26
CA THR A 89 -0.99 4.24 1.58
C THR A 89 -1.47 2.91 2.16
N ILE A 90 -0.56 1.94 2.38
CA ILE A 90 -0.88 0.66 3.03
C ILE A 90 -1.49 0.89 4.42
N LEU A 91 -0.91 1.80 5.21
CA LEU A 91 -1.44 2.16 6.53
C LEU A 91 -2.83 2.78 6.44
N GLN A 92 -3.03 3.75 5.54
CA GLN A 92 -4.33 4.38 5.33
C GLN A 92 -5.39 3.34 4.95
N LEU A 93 -5.10 2.47 3.99
CA LEU A 93 -6.01 1.40 3.55
C LEU A 93 -6.23 0.34 4.63
N SER A 94 -5.23 0.07 5.47
CA SER A 94 -5.37 -0.84 6.62
C SER A 94 -6.27 -0.26 7.72
N THR A 95 -6.30 1.08 7.86
CA THR A 95 -7.18 1.77 8.80
C THR A 95 -8.60 1.96 8.28
N ILE A 96 -8.80 1.79 6.97
CA ILE A 96 -10.12 1.76 6.35
C ILE A 96 -10.73 0.38 6.63
N ASP A 97 -11.32 0.26 7.83
CA ASP A 97 -12.21 -0.82 8.24
C ASP A 97 -13.60 -0.66 7.57
N ALA A 98 -13.60 -0.27 6.29
CA ALA A 98 -14.80 -0.13 5.51
C ALA A 98 -15.26 -1.51 5.07
N ARG A 99 -16.31 -2.03 5.71
CA ARG A 99 -16.99 -3.25 5.27
C ARG A 99 -17.85 -2.91 4.07
N PHE A 100 -17.57 -3.53 2.93
CA PHE A 100 -18.46 -3.50 1.78
C PHE A 100 -19.85 -4.04 2.18
N ILE A 101 -20.91 -3.31 1.81
CA ILE A 101 -22.29 -3.72 2.07
C ILE A 101 -22.91 -4.30 0.79
N LEU A 102 -23.01 -3.50 -0.27
CA LEU A 102 -23.66 -3.87 -1.53
C LEU A 102 -23.34 -2.87 -2.65
N ASP A 103 -23.46 -3.31 -3.90
CA ASP A 103 -23.47 -2.41 -5.06
C ASP A 103 -24.89 -1.90 -5.29
N THR A 104 -25.01 -0.59 -5.52
CA THR A 104 -26.28 0.03 -5.90
C THR A 104 -26.56 -0.21 -7.38
N GLU A 105 -27.84 -0.19 -7.75
CA GLU A 105 -28.29 -0.37 -9.14
C GLU A 105 -27.72 0.69 -10.10
N GLU A 106 -27.20 1.81 -9.57
CA GLU A 106 -26.54 2.88 -10.31
C GLU A 106 -25.02 2.66 -10.50
N GLY A 107 -24.48 1.51 -10.10
CA GLY A 107 -23.06 1.15 -10.28
C GLY A 107 -22.11 1.77 -9.27
N THR A 108 -22.63 2.26 -8.12
CA THR A 108 -21.80 2.75 -7.02
C THR A 108 -21.77 1.77 -5.85
N SER A 109 -20.59 1.53 -5.28
CA SER A 109 -20.38 0.57 -4.19
C SER A 109 -20.57 1.24 -2.82
N LEU A 110 -21.43 0.66 -1.97
CA LEU A 110 -21.66 1.13 -0.59
C LEU A 110 -20.69 0.47 0.39
N PHE A 111 -20.03 1.29 1.19
CA PHE A 111 -19.11 0.84 2.24
C PHE A 111 -19.51 1.39 3.61
N TYR A 112 -19.44 0.55 4.65
CA TYR A 112 -19.71 0.89 6.05
C TYR A 112 -18.43 1.04 6.85
N VAL A 113 -18.25 2.19 7.50
CA VAL A 113 -17.16 2.43 8.45
C VAL A 113 -17.75 2.76 9.82
N LYS A 114 -17.27 2.09 10.87
CA LYS A 114 -17.62 2.43 12.25
C LYS A 114 -16.65 3.50 12.78
N MET A 115 -17.12 4.73 12.87
CA MET A 115 -16.35 5.86 13.42
C MET A 115 -16.60 6.01 14.93
N GLY A 116 -15.55 5.98 15.74
CA GLY A 116 -15.62 6.36 17.15
C GLY A 116 -15.41 7.86 17.30
N VAL A 117 -16.47 8.62 17.59
CA VAL A 117 -16.39 10.08 17.79
C VAL A 117 -16.25 10.36 19.30
N ASN A 118 -15.16 11.01 19.71
CA ASN A 118 -14.96 11.43 21.11
C ASN A 118 -15.52 12.85 21.30
N LEU A 119 -16.75 12.96 21.79
CA LEU A 119 -17.52 14.21 21.90
C LEU A 119 -17.11 15.13 23.08
N LYS A 120 -15.84 15.14 23.50
CA LYS A 120 -15.41 15.92 24.69
C LYS A 120 -14.76 17.29 24.42
N GLU A 121 -14.65 17.76 23.17
CA GLU A 121 -13.96 19.02 22.85
C GLU A 121 -14.83 20.11 22.19
N THR A 122 -16.12 20.20 22.50
CA THR A 122 -16.96 21.34 22.04
C THR A 122 -17.81 22.00 23.12
N ALA A 123 -17.39 21.93 24.38
CA ALA A 123 -17.97 22.72 25.46
C ALA A 123 -16.98 23.77 25.96
N GLU A 124 -16.62 24.74 25.11
CA GLU A 124 -16.09 26.05 25.52
C GLU A 124 -15.95 26.96 24.28
N ALA A 125 -17.00 27.72 23.99
CA ALA A 125 -16.98 28.97 23.23
C ALA A 125 -18.15 29.85 23.69
#